data_AF-A0A957BAI2-F1
#
_entry.id   AF-A0A957BAI2-F1
#
_cell.length_a   1.000
_cell.length_b   1.000
_cell.length_c   1.000
_cell.angle_alpha   90.00
_cell.angle_beta   90.00
_cell.angle_gamma   90.00
#
_symmetry.space_group_name_H-M   'P 1'
#
loop_
_entity.id
_entity.type
_entity.pdbx_description
1 polymer ?
#
loop_
_entity_poly.entity_id
_entity_poly.type
_entity_poly.pdbx_seq_one_letter_code
_entity_poly.pdbx_strand_id
1 'polypeptide(L)'
;MEIVDLRLKTHDLEALRSFYDDLFDLALLDERDDEYFTVGAGETRLTFEQADPDEVYRYHFAFNIPNNQVAEANLWLASRVNLIEHNGEDVIEWESWNASALYFRDPVGNIVEFIARRSVDNDSDLPFSAQSIVRVSEIGLAVPDVPKAVAELKAALHLDVYDEMGDTFCALGSPRSLFIIVKEGHNWFPTSDTALTSPMTIGVRGEPEKTHVLSGSAYRIDVIAP
;
A
#
# COMPACT_ATOMS: atom_id res chain seq x y z
N MET A 1 14.36 -0.24 -3.74
CA MET A 1 13.03 -0.50 -4.34
C MET A 1 12.17 0.73 -4.10
N GLU A 2 11.44 1.17 -5.11
CA GLU A 2 10.43 2.24 -5.00
C GLU A 2 9.23 1.85 -5.86
N ILE A 3 8.02 1.85 -5.29
CA ILE A 3 6.79 1.52 -6.03
C ILE A 3 6.37 2.77 -6.81
N VAL A 4 6.50 2.72 -8.14
CA VAL A 4 6.18 3.84 -9.04
C VAL A 4 4.84 3.64 -9.76
N ASP A 5 4.38 2.41 -9.86
CA ASP A 5 3.08 2.06 -10.43
C ASP A 5 2.45 0.94 -9.58
N LEU A 6 1.18 1.07 -9.25
CA LEU A 6 0.43 0.05 -8.52
C LEU A 6 -0.94 -0.08 -9.17
N ARG A 7 -1.28 -1.28 -9.64
CA ARG A 7 -2.55 -1.58 -10.31
C ARG A 7 -3.31 -2.64 -9.54
N LEU A 8 -4.49 -2.28 -9.06
CA LEU A 8 -5.33 -3.08 -8.18
C LEU A 8 -6.68 -3.35 -8.85
N LYS A 9 -7.24 -4.55 -8.65
CA LYS A 9 -8.58 -4.90 -9.12
C LYS A 9 -9.65 -4.41 -8.15
N THR A 10 -10.81 -3.98 -8.66
CA THR A 10 -11.97 -3.63 -7.83
C THR A 10 -13.26 -4.15 -8.46
N HIS A 11 -14.25 -4.45 -7.60
CA HIS A 11 -15.61 -4.77 -8.01
C HIS A 11 -16.46 -3.50 -8.17
N ASP A 12 -16.06 -2.38 -7.56
CA ASP A 12 -16.78 -1.11 -7.57
C ASP A 12 -15.80 0.03 -7.91
N LEU A 13 -15.67 0.32 -9.21
CA LEU A 13 -14.75 1.34 -9.71
C LEU A 13 -15.25 2.76 -9.39
N GLU A 14 -16.56 3.00 -9.47
CA GLU A 14 -17.18 4.32 -9.24
C GLU A 14 -17.03 4.76 -7.77
N ALA A 15 -17.24 3.84 -6.82
CA ALA A 15 -17.06 4.13 -5.40
C ALA A 15 -15.61 4.49 -5.07
N LEU A 16 -14.63 3.78 -5.65
CA LEU A 16 -13.22 4.10 -5.45
C LEU A 16 -12.82 5.41 -6.12
N ARG A 17 -13.36 5.72 -7.31
CA ARG A 17 -13.11 7.00 -7.98
C ARG A 17 -13.61 8.16 -7.12
N SER A 18 -14.86 8.07 -6.65
CA SER A 18 -15.47 9.06 -5.75
C SER A 18 -14.66 9.25 -4.46
N PHE A 19 -14.01 8.18 -3.98
CA PHE A 19 -13.19 8.25 -2.78
C PHE A 19 -11.82 8.88 -3.02
N TYR A 20 -11.05 8.37 -3.98
CA TYR A 20 -9.67 8.80 -4.18
C TYR A 20 -9.57 10.15 -4.91
N ASP A 21 -10.43 10.40 -5.89
CA ASP A 21 -10.48 11.68 -6.63
C ASP A 21 -11.30 12.71 -5.84
N ASP A 22 -12.60 12.48 -5.62
CA ASP A 22 -13.47 13.56 -5.08
C ASP A 22 -13.27 13.82 -3.56
N LEU A 23 -13.21 12.76 -2.73
CA LEU A 23 -13.10 12.93 -1.26
C LEU A 23 -11.66 13.23 -0.82
N PHE A 24 -10.71 12.50 -1.38
CA PHE A 24 -9.29 12.65 -1.04
C PHE A 24 -8.58 13.71 -1.88
N ASP A 25 -9.16 14.21 -2.98
CA ASP A 25 -8.54 15.24 -3.84
C ASP A 25 -7.17 14.81 -4.39
N LEU A 26 -7.02 13.52 -4.74
CA LEU A 26 -5.86 13.04 -5.48
C LEU A 26 -6.03 13.35 -6.96
N ALA A 27 -4.96 13.84 -7.59
CA ALA A 27 -5.02 14.23 -8.99
C ALA A 27 -5.32 13.02 -9.89
N LEU A 28 -6.45 13.06 -10.61
CA LEU A 28 -6.76 12.13 -11.69
C LEU A 28 -5.74 12.30 -12.83
N LEU A 29 -5.03 11.21 -13.18
CA LEU A 29 -3.94 11.20 -14.16
C LEU A 29 -4.33 10.56 -15.49
N ASP A 30 -5.22 9.56 -15.46
CA ASP A 30 -5.71 8.82 -16.62
C ASP A 30 -7.00 8.09 -16.24
N GLU A 31 -7.91 7.89 -17.20
CA GLU A 31 -9.11 7.07 -16.98
C GLU A 31 -9.64 6.51 -18.29
N ARG A 32 -10.39 5.42 -18.16
CA ARG A 32 -11.23 4.91 -19.21
C ARG A 32 -12.52 4.39 -18.58
N ASP A 33 -13.64 4.94 -19.04
CA ASP A 33 -15.00 4.63 -18.59
C ASP A 33 -15.19 3.12 -18.41
N ASP A 34 -15.70 2.75 -17.23
CA ASP A 34 -16.00 1.37 -16.79
C ASP A 34 -14.82 0.38 -16.84
N GLU A 35 -13.60 0.82 -17.17
CA GLU A 35 -12.41 -0.04 -17.27
C GLU A 35 -11.40 0.25 -16.16
N TYR A 36 -10.98 1.51 -16.00
CA TYR A 36 -10.01 1.89 -14.97
C TYR A 36 -9.97 3.40 -14.72
N PHE A 37 -9.40 3.80 -13.58
CA PHE A 37 -8.91 5.16 -13.36
C PHE A 37 -7.55 5.12 -12.64
N THR A 38 -6.74 6.15 -12.85
CA THR A 38 -5.43 6.32 -12.22
C THR A 38 -5.37 7.65 -11.50
N VAL A 39 -4.99 7.63 -10.22
CA VAL A 39 -4.70 8.83 -9.43
C VAL A 39 -3.20 8.94 -9.11
N GLY A 40 -2.73 10.16 -8.89
CA GLY A 40 -1.38 10.44 -8.40
C GLY A 40 -1.33 10.40 -6.88
N ALA A 41 -0.64 9.41 -6.33
CA ALA A 41 -0.31 9.33 -4.90
C ALA A 41 1.15 9.71 -4.70
N GLY A 42 1.44 11.01 -4.78
CA GLY A 42 2.81 11.53 -4.80
C GLY A 42 3.59 11.01 -6.01
N GLU A 43 4.66 10.25 -5.76
CA GLU A 43 5.51 9.65 -6.79
C GLU A 43 4.94 8.35 -7.39
N THR A 44 3.87 7.79 -6.82
CA THR A 44 3.25 6.54 -7.29
C THR A 44 2.01 6.82 -8.14
N ARG A 45 1.91 6.16 -9.29
CA ARG A 45 0.67 6.04 -10.05
C ARG A 45 -0.17 4.91 -9.45
N LEU A 46 -1.32 5.24 -8.87
CA LEU A 46 -2.25 4.24 -8.30
C LEU A 46 -3.43 4.06 -9.25
N THR A 47 -3.53 2.88 -9.84
CA THR A 47 -4.58 2.50 -10.79
C THR A 47 -5.54 1.51 -10.16
N PHE A 48 -6.83 1.76 -10.27
CA PHE A 48 -7.87 0.78 -9.99
C PHE A 48 -8.51 0.33 -11.29
N GLU A 49 -8.64 -0.98 -11.46
CA GLU A 49 -9.17 -1.60 -12.68
C GLU A 49 -10.44 -2.39 -12.35
N GLN A 50 -11.50 -2.15 -13.12
CA GLN A 50 -12.73 -2.91 -13.01
C GLN A 50 -12.45 -4.39 -13.24
N ALA A 51 -13.02 -5.21 -12.38
CA ALA A 51 -12.90 -6.65 -12.40
C ALA A 51 -14.28 -7.30 -12.17
N ASP A 52 -14.29 -8.62 -11.97
CA ASP A 52 -15.53 -9.36 -11.79
C ASP A 52 -16.31 -8.84 -10.58
N PRO A 53 -17.55 -8.34 -10.73
CA PRO A 53 -18.32 -7.80 -9.61
C PRO A 53 -18.71 -8.87 -8.57
N ASP A 54 -18.64 -10.16 -8.94
CA ASP A 54 -18.95 -11.28 -8.04
C ASP A 54 -17.72 -11.75 -7.23
N GLU A 55 -16.53 -11.21 -7.50
CA GLU A 55 -15.30 -11.50 -6.77
C GLU A 55 -14.96 -10.43 -5.72
N VAL A 56 -14.29 -10.87 -4.63
CA VAL A 56 -13.82 -9.97 -3.57
C VAL A 56 -12.35 -9.66 -3.78
N TYR A 57 -12.05 -8.39 -4.05
CA TYR A 57 -10.70 -7.86 -4.11
C TYR A 57 -10.42 -7.00 -2.89
N ARG A 58 -9.40 -7.34 -2.11
CA ARG A 58 -8.97 -6.52 -0.96
C ARG A 58 -7.45 -6.48 -0.86
N TYR A 59 -6.94 -5.29 -0.59
CA TYR A 59 -5.52 -5.03 -0.45
C TYR A 59 -5.24 -4.32 0.86
N HIS A 60 -3.99 -4.41 1.27
CA HIS A 60 -3.41 -3.51 2.26
C HIS A 60 -2.28 -2.74 1.59
N PHE A 61 -2.29 -1.42 1.69
CA PHE A 61 -1.20 -0.58 1.22
C PHE A 61 -1.07 0.69 2.06
N ALA A 62 0.15 1.21 2.12
CA ALA A 62 0.46 2.39 2.92
C ALA A 62 0.97 3.54 2.04
N PHE A 63 0.44 4.73 2.28
CA PHE A 63 0.98 5.99 1.80
C PHE A 63 1.99 6.54 2.80
N ASN A 64 3.20 6.80 2.34
CA ASN A 64 4.19 7.51 3.16
C ASN A 64 3.85 9.00 3.21
N ILE A 65 3.82 9.57 4.40
CA ILE A 65 3.56 11.00 4.65
C ILE A 65 4.77 11.69 5.32
N PRO A 66 4.82 13.03 5.41
CA PRO A 66 5.88 13.75 6.10
C PRO A 66 5.95 13.35 7.58
N ASN A 67 7.16 13.10 8.07
CA ASN A 67 7.40 12.65 9.44
C ASN A 67 6.81 13.61 10.48
N ASN A 68 6.94 14.92 10.27
CA ASN A 68 6.46 15.94 11.20
C ASN A 68 4.94 16.22 11.16
N GLN A 69 4.13 15.49 10.38
CA GLN A 69 2.72 15.83 10.11
C GLN A 69 1.67 14.80 10.55
N VAL A 70 2.03 13.85 11.43
CA VAL A 70 1.11 12.79 11.88
C VAL A 70 -0.16 13.35 12.53
N ALA A 71 -0.03 14.40 13.34
CA ALA A 71 -1.17 15.00 14.04
C ALA A 71 -2.14 15.68 13.06
N GLU A 72 -1.60 16.41 12.10
CA GLU A 72 -2.36 17.06 11.03
C GLU A 72 -3.01 16.03 10.12
N ALA A 73 -2.30 14.95 9.79
CA ALA A 73 -2.83 13.83 9.02
C ALA A 73 -4.00 13.14 9.73
N ASN A 74 -3.90 12.93 11.04
CA ASN A 74 -5.00 12.38 11.85
C ASN A 74 -6.24 13.28 11.75
N LEU A 75 -6.10 14.58 12.03
CA LEU A 75 -7.22 15.53 11.95
C LEU A 75 -7.83 15.59 10.53
N TRP A 76 -6.99 15.53 9.50
CA TRP A 76 -7.43 15.54 8.11
C TRP A 76 -8.20 14.26 7.73
N LEU A 77 -7.75 13.10 8.19
CA LEU A 77 -8.45 11.82 7.96
C LEU A 77 -9.75 11.73 8.77
N ALA A 78 -9.74 12.10 10.05
CA ALA A 78 -10.89 12.01 10.94
C ALA A 78 -12.09 12.87 10.46
N SER A 79 -11.86 13.90 9.63
CA SER A 79 -12.93 14.68 9.02
C SER A 79 -13.52 14.06 7.74
N ARG A 80 -12.97 12.93 7.25
CA ARG A 80 -13.29 12.31 5.95
C ARG A 80 -13.66 10.83 6.07
N VAL A 81 -13.01 10.11 6.96
CA VAL A 81 -13.14 8.66 7.13
C VAL A 81 -13.19 8.28 8.61
N ASN A 82 -13.73 7.08 8.89
CA ASN A 82 -13.58 6.48 10.20
C ASN A 82 -12.19 5.85 10.30
N LEU A 83 -11.40 6.31 11.26
CA LEU A 83 -10.11 5.72 11.58
C LEU A 83 -10.30 4.38 12.28
N ILE A 84 -9.35 3.48 12.07
CA ILE A 84 -9.28 2.19 12.75
C ILE A 84 -8.38 2.37 13.96
N GLU A 85 -9.00 2.32 15.13
CA GLU A 85 -8.30 2.40 16.41
C GLU A 85 -7.58 1.09 16.75
N HIS A 86 -6.47 1.20 17.48
CA HIS A 86 -5.85 0.09 18.19
C HIS A 86 -5.68 0.43 19.67
N ASN A 87 -6.27 -0.40 20.55
CA ASN A 87 -6.32 -0.14 21.99
C ASN A 87 -6.95 1.23 22.37
N GLY A 88 -7.87 1.73 21.55
CA GLY A 88 -8.57 3.00 21.76
C GLY A 88 -7.81 4.23 21.28
N GLU A 89 -6.72 4.06 20.52
CA GLU A 89 -5.92 5.13 19.93
C GLU A 89 -5.98 5.06 18.40
N ASP A 90 -6.17 6.21 17.75
CA ASP A 90 -6.13 6.33 16.28
C ASP A 90 -4.71 6.23 15.73
N VAL A 91 -3.77 6.91 16.41
CA VAL A 91 -2.35 6.92 16.03
C VAL A 91 -1.67 5.71 16.65
N ILE A 92 -1.19 4.81 15.81
CA ILE A 92 -0.46 3.62 16.24
C ILE A 92 1.04 3.90 16.16
N GLU A 93 1.72 3.72 17.27
CA GLU A 93 3.16 3.90 17.38
C GLU A 93 3.91 2.58 17.17
N TRP A 94 4.76 2.55 16.14
CA TRP A 94 5.61 1.42 15.81
C TRP A 94 7.05 1.70 16.22
N GLU A 95 7.38 1.44 17.49
CA GLU A 95 8.73 1.70 18.03
C GLU A 95 9.82 0.94 17.26
N SER A 96 9.62 -0.35 16.97
CA SER A 96 10.58 -1.19 16.24
C SER A 96 10.82 -0.72 14.81
N TRP A 97 9.83 -0.08 14.19
CA TRP A 97 9.91 0.43 12.82
C TRP A 97 10.20 1.93 12.76
N ASN A 98 10.36 2.57 13.92
CA ASN A 98 10.55 4.01 14.07
C ASN A 98 9.51 4.81 13.26
N ALA A 99 8.24 4.44 13.38
CA ALA A 99 7.15 4.98 12.57
C ALA A 99 5.87 5.22 13.38
N SER A 100 4.99 6.06 12.86
CA SER A 100 3.62 6.25 13.33
C SER A 100 2.67 5.98 12.18
N ALA A 101 1.54 5.34 12.47
CA ALA A 101 0.59 4.90 11.47
C ALA A 101 -0.85 5.30 11.82
N LEU A 102 -1.63 5.61 10.79
CA LEU A 102 -3.07 5.84 10.85
C LEU A 102 -3.73 4.90 9.85
N TYR A 103 -4.72 4.14 10.29
CA TYR A 103 -5.40 3.14 9.44
C TYR A 103 -6.83 3.55 9.18
N PHE A 104 -7.32 3.30 7.97
CA PHE A 104 -8.72 3.49 7.59
C PHE A 104 -9.11 2.51 6.49
N ARG A 105 -10.39 2.52 6.11
CA ARG A 105 -10.86 1.77 4.95
C ARG A 105 -11.33 2.70 3.86
N ASP A 106 -11.05 2.30 2.63
CA ASP A 106 -11.76 2.83 1.48
C ASP A 106 -13.12 2.11 1.29
N PRO A 107 -13.97 2.55 0.34
CA PRO A 107 -15.33 2.05 0.21
C PRO A 107 -15.45 0.56 -0.11
N VAL A 108 -14.43 -0.05 -0.71
CA VAL A 108 -14.44 -1.49 -1.05
C VAL A 108 -13.74 -2.35 0.02
N GLY A 109 -13.28 -1.71 1.09
CA GLY A 109 -12.74 -2.38 2.27
C GLY A 109 -11.24 -2.66 2.21
N ASN A 110 -10.49 -2.00 1.31
CA ASN A 110 -9.03 -2.02 1.39
C ASN A 110 -8.58 -1.40 2.70
N ILE A 111 -7.51 -1.94 3.29
CA ILE A 111 -6.90 -1.41 4.51
C ILE A 111 -5.82 -0.43 4.08
N VAL A 112 -6.14 0.85 4.17
CA VAL A 112 -5.25 1.92 3.77
C VAL A 112 -4.55 2.48 5.01
N GLU A 113 -3.25 2.69 4.90
CA GLU A 113 -2.43 3.25 5.96
C GLU A 113 -1.80 4.57 5.52
N PHE A 114 -1.79 5.56 6.40
CA PHE A 114 -0.82 6.65 6.33
C PHE A 114 0.30 6.33 7.31
N ILE A 115 1.52 6.20 6.80
CA ILE A 115 2.71 5.89 7.60
C ILE A 115 3.71 7.06 7.55
N ALA A 116 4.11 7.52 8.73
CA ALA A 116 5.15 8.51 8.91
C ALA A 116 6.39 7.82 9.49
N ARG A 117 7.49 7.79 8.73
CA ARG A 117 8.74 7.16 9.17
C ARG A 117 9.72 8.20 9.67
N ARG A 118 10.07 8.10 10.95
CA ARG A 118 10.96 9.05 11.62
C ARG A 118 12.42 8.97 11.16
N SER A 119 12.79 7.90 10.46
CA SER A 119 14.10 7.72 9.83
C SER A 119 14.20 8.31 8.43
N VAL A 120 13.10 8.81 7.86
CA VAL A 120 13.07 9.44 6.54
C VAL A 120 13.06 10.95 6.72
N ASP A 121 14.07 11.61 6.14
CA ASP A 121 14.16 13.07 6.12
C ASP A 121 13.24 13.63 5.03
N ASN A 122 11.97 13.83 5.38
CA ASN A 122 10.92 14.31 4.48
C ASN A 122 9.97 15.32 5.15
N ASP A 123 10.46 16.05 6.16
CA ASP A 123 9.67 17.07 6.85
C ASP A 123 9.12 18.12 5.86
N SER A 124 7.93 18.62 6.14
CA SER A 124 7.25 19.62 5.32
C SER A 124 6.77 20.81 6.17
N ASP A 125 6.98 22.01 5.65
CA ASP A 125 6.46 23.26 6.22
C ASP A 125 5.09 23.66 5.62
N LEU A 126 4.60 22.93 4.60
CA LEU A 126 3.30 23.20 3.99
C LEU A 126 2.17 22.57 4.82
N PRO A 127 0.97 23.18 4.89
CA PRO A 127 -0.17 22.55 5.56
C PRO A 127 -0.47 21.16 4.99
N PHE A 128 -0.83 20.23 5.87
CA PHE A 128 -1.15 18.86 5.43
C PHE A 128 -2.37 18.85 4.49
N SER A 129 -2.23 18.18 3.36
CA SER A 129 -3.30 17.88 2.43
C SER A 129 -3.02 16.55 1.74
N ALA A 130 -3.87 16.15 0.79
CA ALA A 130 -3.61 14.97 -0.04
C ALA A 130 -2.29 15.06 -0.80
N GLN A 131 -1.87 16.28 -1.15
CA GLN A 131 -0.59 16.55 -1.81
C GLN A 131 0.62 16.37 -0.88
N SER A 132 0.41 16.15 0.42
CA SER A 132 1.46 15.73 1.35
C SER A 132 1.82 14.25 1.19
N ILE A 133 0.98 13.42 0.54
CA ILE A 133 1.32 12.03 0.26
C ILE A 133 2.56 11.98 -0.64
N VAL A 134 3.60 11.29 -0.17
CA VAL A 134 4.89 11.20 -0.85
C VAL A 134 4.89 10.09 -1.91
N ARG A 135 4.36 8.91 -1.56
CA ARG A 135 4.33 7.70 -2.40
C ARG A 135 3.51 6.61 -1.73
N VAL A 136 3.16 5.56 -2.47
CA VAL A 136 2.85 4.25 -1.86
C VAL A 136 4.18 3.62 -1.43
N SER A 137 4.34 3.41 -0.13
CA SER A 137 5.55 2.80 0.45
C SER A 137 5.37 1.35 0.83
N GLU A 138 4.14 0.87 1.02
CA GLU A 138 3.91 -0.53 1.37
C GLU A 138 2.79 -1.13 0.53
N ILE A 139 2.94 -2.40 0.16
CA ILE A 139 1.88 -3.20 -0.46
C ILE A 139 1.93 -4.61 0.13
N GLY A 140 0.76 -5.09 0.55
CA GLY A 140 0.56 -6.40 1.14
C GLY A 140 0.53 -7.52 0.10
N LEU A 141 1.30 -8.59 0.35
CA LEU A 141 1.33 -9.81 -0.46
C LEU A 141 0.91 -11.01 0.39
N ALA A 142 -0.33 -11.47 0.21
CA ALA A 142 -0.81 -12.69 0.84
C ALA A 142 -0.27 -13.91 0.08
N VAL A 143 0.41 -14.82 0.76
CA VAL A 143 1.04 -15.99 0.11
C VAL A 143 0.82 -17.26 0.94
N PRO A 144 0.71 -18.43 0.30
CA PRO A 144 0.57 -19.70 1.03
C PRO A 144 1.84 -20.10 1.79
N ASP A 145 3.02 -19.64 1.35
CA ASP A 145 4.33 -19.96 1.91
C ASP A 145 5.23 -18.71 1.92
N VAL A 146 5.32 -18.06 3.09
CA VAL A 146 6.08 -16.81 3.27
C VAL A 146 7.57 -17.02 3.03
N PRO A 147 8.27 -17.99 3.65
CA PRO A 147 9.70 -18.22 3.39
C PRO A 147 10.02 -18.45 1.91
N LYS A 148 9.18 -19.20 1.19
CA LYS A 148 9.37 -19.45 -0.24
C LYS A 148 9.22 -18.15 -1.06
N ALA A 149 8.16 -17.39 -0.82
CA ALA A 149 7.91 -16.13 -1.51
C ALA A 149 9.05 -15.12 -1.25
N VAL A 150 9.51 -15.01 0.00
CA VAL A 150 10.64 -14.18 0.40
C VAL A 150 11.91 -14.59 -0.37
N ALA A 151 12.26 -15.88 -0.39
CA ALA A 151 13.44 -16.36 -1.10
C ALA A 151 13.40 -16.04 -2.60
N GLU A 152 12.22 -16.19 -3.22
CA GLU A 152 12.00 -15.87 -4.63
C GLU A 152 12.15 -14.38 -4.92
N LEU A 153 11.50 -13.51 -4.13
CA LEU A 153 11.59 -12.06 -4.29
C LEU A 153 13.00 -11.53 -4.01
N LYS A 154 13.71 -12.07 -3.01
CA LYS A 154 15.11 -11.72 -2.75
C LYS A 154 16.01 -12.06 -3.93
N ALA A 155 15.84 -13.25 -4.52
CA ALA A 155 16.60 -13.67 -5.68
C ALA A 155 16.26 -12.84 -6.93
N ALA A 156 14.99 -12.51 -7.11
CA ALA A 156 14.51 -11.76 -8.26
C ALA A 156 14.85 -10.26 -8.18
N LEU A 157 14.75 -9.63 -7.01
CA LEU A 157 14.78 -8.17 -6.87
C LEU A 157 15.93 -7.66 -5.99
N HIS A 158 16.78 -8.55 -5.46
CA HIS A 158 17.92 -8.21 -4.59
C HIS A 158 17.51 -7.37 -3.37
N LEU A 159 16.42 -7.77 -2.72
CA LEU A 159 15.87 -7.09 -1.55
C LEU A 159 16.44 -7.67 -0.25
N ASP A 160 16.53 -6.81 0.77
CA ASP A 160 16.89 -7.20 2.13
C ASP A 160 15.64 -7.45 2.98
N VAL A 161 15.79 -8.31 3.99
CA VAL A 161 14.74 -8.50 5.00
C VAL A 161 14.83 -7.31 5.95
N TYR A 162 13.74 -6.56 6.05
CA TYR A 162 13.62 -5.45 6.97
C TYR A 162 13.18 -5.92 8.35
N ASP A 163 12.16 -6.79 8.38
CA ASP A 163 11.65 -7.43 9.59
C ASP A 163 11.01 -8.77 9.24
N GLU A 164 10.94 -9.70 10.18
CA GLU A 164 10.31 -11.01 9.98
C GLU A 164 9.79 -11.61 11.28
N MET A 165 8.71 -12.37 11.18
CA MET A 165 8.13 -13.11 12.30
C MET A 165 7.77 -14.53 11.86
N GLY A 166 8.68 -15.46 12.17
CA GLY A 166 8.48 -16.88 11.90
C GLY A 166 8.19 -17.18 10.43
N ASP A 167 7.20 -18.04 10.17
CA ASP A 167 6.75 -18.41 8.83
C ASP A 167 5.48 -17.67 8.38
N THR A 168 5.04 -16.65 9.13
CA THR A 168 3.75 -15.98 8.91
C THR A 168 3.86 -14.56 8.39
N PHE A 169 5.01 -13.90 8.56
CA PHE A 169 5.20 -12.50 8.17
C PHE A 169 6.65 -12.20 7.81
N CYS A 170 6.84 -11.39 6.77
CA CYS A 170 8.11 -10.77 6.42
C CYS A 170 7.89 -9.42 5.75
N ALA A 171 8.56 -8.38 6.24
CA ALA A 171 8.70 -7.11 5.56
C ALA A 171 9.99 -7.14 4.73
N LEU A 172 9.86 -7.03 3.42
CA LEU A 172 10.97 -7.16 2.48
C LEU A 172 11.22 -5.86 1.72
N GLY A 173 12.43 -5.32 1.79
CA GLY A 173 12.82 -4.06 1.16
C GLY A 173 13.55 -3.13 2.12
N SER A 174 13.15 -1.86 2.14
CA SER A 174 13.73 -0.83 3.01
C SER A 174 12.64 0.09 3.53
N PRO A 175 12.88 0.94 4.54
CA PRO A 175 11.90 1.92 5.00
C PRO A 175 11.28 2.79 3.90
N ARG A 176 11.97 3.01 2.77
CA ARG A 176 11.39 3.77 1.65
C ARG A 176 10.32 3.03 0.87
N SER A 177 10.38 1.70 0.85
CA SER A 177 9.42 0.84 0.18
C SER A 177 9.57 -0.61 0.65
N LEU A 178 8.46 -1.21 1.08
CA LEU A 178 8.38 -2.58 1.59
C LEU A 178 7.30 -3.37 0.86
N PHE A 179 7.59 -4.66 0.63
CA PHE A 179 6.57 -5.66 0.48
C PHE A 179 6.24 -6.24 1.85
N ILE A 180 4.96 -6.22 2.21
CA ILE A 180 4.47 -6.78 3.46
C ILE A 180 3.91 -8.17 3.15
N ILE A 181 4.77 -9.18 3.28
CA ILE A 181 4.47 -10.56 2.90
C ILE A 181 3.87 -11.25 4.11
N VAL A 182 2.62 -11.71 3.97
CA VAL A 182 1.88 -12.38 5.04
C VAL A 182 1.37 -13.73 4.57
N LYS A 183 1.25 -14.68 5.51
CA LYS A 183 0.63 -15.96 5.23
C LYS A 183 -0.85 -15.76 4.92
N GLU A 184 -1.32 -16.37 3.84
CA GLU A 184 -2.74 -16.37 3.49
C GLU A 184 -3.59 -16.85 4.67
N GLY A 185 -4.69 -16.14 4.94
CA GLY A 185 -5.54 -16.39 6.10
C GLY A 185 -5.04 -15.80 7.43
N HIS A 186 -3.83 -15.25 7.50
CA HIS A 186 -3.38 -14.45 8.65
C HIS A 186 -4.09 -13.10 8.66
N ASN A 187 -4.29 -12.50 9.84
CA ASN A 187 -4.95 -11.20 9.92
C ASN A 187 -4.00 -10.06 9.53
N TRP A 188 -4.55 -9.05 8.85
CA TRP A 188 -3.91 -7.75 8.70
C TRP A 188 -4.04 -6.96 9.99
N PHE A 189 -2.93 -6.57 10.61
CA PHE A 189 -2.96 -5.63 11.71
C PHE A 189 -3.39 -4.22 11.21
N PRO A 190 -4.12 -3.39 11.98
CA PRO A 190 -4.71 -3.65 13.30
C PRO A 190 -6.10 -4.33 13.26
N THR A 191 -6.50 -4.85 12.10
CA THR A 191 -7.85 -5.38 11.87
C THR A 191 -7.93 -6.90 12.15
N SER A 192 -9.13 -7.44 12.00
CA SER A 192 -9.38 -8.89 11.98
C SER A 192 -9.61 -9.43 10.56
N ASP A 193 -9.30 -8.66 9.51
CA ASP A 193 -9.44 -9.15 8.15
C ASP A 193 -8.34 -10.13 7.83
N THR A 194 -8.72 -11.27 7.28
CA THR A 194 -7.77 -12.25 6.78
C THR A 194 -7.15 -11.78 5.47
N ALA A 195 -5.86 -12.01 5.31
CA ALA A 195 -5.13 -11.75 4.10
C ALA A 195 -5.61 -12.67 2.96
N LEU A 196 -6.10 -12.05 1.89
CA LEU A 196 -6.62 -12.71 0.70
C LEU A 196 -5.67 -12.49 -0.47
N THR A 197 -5.62 -13.48 -1.37
CA THR A 197 -4.90 -13.37 -2.63
C THR A 197 -5.78 -12.64 -3.65
N SER A 198 -5.36 -11.44 -4.06
CA SER A 198 -6.04 -10.65 -5.11
C SER A 198 -5.06 -10.24 -6.20
N PRO A 199 -5.37 -10.41 -7.50
CA PRO A 199 -4.45 -10.08 -8.58
C PRO A 199 -4.01 -8.61 -8.53
N MET A 200 -2.71 -8.36 -8.73
CA MET A 200 -2.17 -7.00 -8.78
C MET A 200 -0.94 -6.92 -9.68
N THR A 201 -0.68 -5.73 -10.21
CA THR A 201 0.57 -5.41 -10.88
C THR A 201 1.30 -4.32 -10.09
N ILE A 202 2.60 -4.52 -9.85
CA ILE A 202 3.45 -3.64 -9.08
C ILE A 202 4.62 -3.24 -9.96
N GLY A 203 4.67 -1.97 -10.37
CA GLY A 203 5.81 -1.35 -11.00
C GLY A 203 6.80 -0.86 -9.95
N VAL A 204 8.01 -1.41 -9.94
CA VAL A 204 9.09 -0.95 -9.07
C VAL A 204 10.21 -0.33 -9.89
N ARG A 205 10.74 0.81 -9.44
CA ARG A 205 11.90 1.45 -10.09
C ARG A 205 13.14 0.58 -9.93
N GLY A 206 13.83 0.30 -11.04
CA GLY A 206 15.10 -0.45 -11.01
C GLY A 206 15.62 -0.83 -12.40
N GLU A 207 16.78 -1.49 -12.41
CA GLU A 207 17.40 -2.02 -13.63
C GLU A 207 18.03 -3.41 -13.35
N PRO A 208 18.11 -4.31 -14.34
CA PRO A 208 17.54 -4.18 -15.69
C PRO A 208 16.01 -4.33 -15.68
N GLU A 209 15.35 -3.79 -16.70
CA GLU A 209 13.92 -4.02 -16.90
C GLU A 209 13.62 -5.51 -17.00
N LYS A 210 12.62 -5.95 -16.24
CA LYS A 210 12.17 -7.34 -16.22
C LYS A 210 10.81 -7.45 -15.59
N THR A 211 10.07 -8.47 -16.00
CA THR A 211 8.82 -8.88 -15.34
C THR A 211 9.09 -10.14 -14.52
N HIS A 212 8.60 -10.13 -13.29
CA HIS A 212 8.59 -11.28 -12.41
C HIS A 212 7.14 -11.56 -11.98
N VAL A 213 6.69 -12.81 -12.10
CA VAL A 213 5.40 -13.23 -11.54
C VAL A 213 5.70 -14.12 -10.37
N LEU A 214 5.25 -13.73 -9.18
CA LEU A 214 5.53 -14.49 -7.96
C LEU A 214 4.83 -15.85 -8.03
N SER A 215 5.60 -16.92 -7.88
CA SER A 215 5.12 -18.29 -8.08
C SER A 215 3.92 -18.62 -7.19
N GLY A 216 2.85 -19.14 -7.81
CA GLY A 216 1.63 -19.53 -7.09
C GLY A 216 0.72 -18.36 -6.72
N SER A 217 0.94 -17.18 -7.30
CA SER A 217 0.09 -16.00 -7.12
C SER A 217 -0.26 -15.35 -8.47
N ALA A 218 -1.13 -14.35 -8.43
CA ALA A 218 -1.39 -13.44 -9.56
C ALA A 218 -0.68 -12.09 -9.37
N TYR A 219 0.44 -12.08 -8.63
CA TYR A 219 1.24 -10.87 -8.40
C TYR A 219 2.28 -10.74 -9.50
N ARG A 220 2.09 -9.73 -10.35
CA ARG A 220 3.05 -9.33 -11.37
C ARG A 220 3.88 -8.17 -10.87
N ILE A 221 5.20 -8.28 -10.93
CA ILE A 221 6.14 -7.25 -10.53
C ILE A 221 6.96 -6.87 -11.76
N ASP A 222 6.78 -5.64 -12.22
CA ASP A 222 7.52 -5.07 -13.36
C ASP A 222 8.62 -4.16 -12.81
N VAL A 223 9.88 -4.44 -13.15
CA VAL A 223 11.01 -3.55 -12.91
C VAL A 223 11.06 -2.54 -14.05
N ILE A 224 10.85 -1.27 -13.72
CA ILE A 224 10.72 -0.16 -14.66
C ILE A 224 11.97 0.71 -14.57
N ALA A 225 12.59 1.00 -15.73
CA ALA A 225 13.77 1.86 -15.79
C ALA A 225 13.44 3.30 -15.32
N PRO A 226 14.44 4.05 -14.80
CA PRO A 226 14.22 5.36 -14.20
C PRO A 226 13.65 6.44 -15.14
#